data_AF-A0A0K2RIA5-F1
#
_entry.id   AF-A0A0K2RIA5-F1
#
_cell.length_a   1.000
_cell.length_b   1.000
_cell.length_c   1.000
_cell.angle_alpha   90.00
_cell.angle_beta   90.00
_cell.angle_gamma   90.00
#
_symmetry.space_group_name_H-M   'P 1'
#
loop_
_entity.id
_entity.type
_entity.pdbx_description
1 polymer ?
#
loop_
_entity_poly.entity_id
_entity_poly.type
_entity_poly.pdbx_seq_one_letter_code
_entity_poly.pdbx_strand_id
1 'polypeptide(L)'
;MSDQDDTQPSGESFDDIPVEGTTLDAGTAQSTSEAGPRADGKPGAKKGSTLQDLVDEPAKVMRIGTMIRQLLEEVKSAPLDEAARGRLAAIHERSIKELEEGLAPELVEELERISLPFPENATPSDAELRIAQAQLVGWLEGLFHGIQTAIAAQQAAREHAVAQLQLRQLPPGTMIAPGVVIGRTVSPSVPTFPAKKRNQANLLELKIRTTVRASTSERWFGILWGRPAGAEG
;
A
#
# COMPACT_ATOMS: atom_id res chain seq x y z
N MET A 1 75.79 4.12 -33.96
CA MET A 1 75.74 2.68 -33.61
C MET A 1 74.38 2.47 -32.97
N SER A 2 73.34 2.40 -33.81
CA SER A 2 72.66 1.17 -34.32
C SER A 2 71.43 0.91 -33.44
N ASP A 3 70.22 1.31 -33.83
CA ASP A 3 69.29 0.81 -34.88
C ASP A 3 68.61 -0.54 -34.58
N GLN A 4 67.27 -0.53 -34.74
CA GLN A 4 66.30 -1.60 -35.07
C GLN A 4 65.94 -2.65 -34.00
N ASP A 5 64.69 -3.12 -33.82
CA ASP A 5 63.50 -3.30 -34.68
C ASP A 5 62.21 -3.00 -33.85
N ASP A 6 61.16 -2.28 -34.29
CA ASP A 6 60.14 -2.56 -35.32
C ASP A 6 59.38 -3.90 -35.19
N THR A 7 58.05 -3.82 -34.94
CA THR A 7 56.97 -4.54 -35.67
C THR A 7 55.60 -4.25 -35.00
N GLN A 8 54.81 -3.38 -35.63
CA GLN A 8 53.33 -3.50 -35.72
C GLN A 8 53.02 -4.39 -36.95
N PRO A 9 51.85 -5.09 -37.07
CA PRO A 9 50.62 -4.42 -37.52
C PRO A 9 49.25 -5.09 -37.20
N SER A 10 48.20 -4.35 -37.61
CA SER A 10 46.84 -4.79 -38.07
C SER A 10 45.91 -5.42 -37.02
N GLY A 11 44.73 -4.85 -36.76
CA GLY A 11 43.56 -4.77 -37.67
C GLY A 11 42.55 -5.77 -37.09
N GLU A 12 41.36 -5.38 -36.66
CA GLU A 12 40.19 -5.30 -37.53
C GLU A 12 39.09 -4.48 -36.84
N SER A 13 38.71 -3.40 -37.53
CA SER A 13 37.39 -2.79 -37.49
C SER A 13 36.36 -3.81 -37.94
N PHE A 14 35.32 -4.06 -37.15
CA PHE A 14 34.19 -4.85 -37.60
C PHE A 14 33.33 -3.98 -38.51
N ASP A 15 33.42 -4.27 -39.81
CA ASP A 15 32.74 -3.59 -40.89
C ASP A 15 31.21 -3.68 -40.80
N ASP A 16 30.65 -2.51 -41.03
CA ASP A 16 29.44 -2.20 -41.79
C ASP A 16 29.07 -3.28 -42.83
N ILE A 17 27.84 -3.81 -42.76
CA ILE A 17 27.21 -4.47 -43.91
C ILE A 17 25.90 -3.74 -44.20
N PRO A 18 25.81 -2.96 -45.29
CA PRO A 18 24.56 -2.44 -45.81
C PRO A 18 23.88 -3.53 -46.66
N VAL A 19 22.59 -3.77 -46.44
CA VAL A 19 21.77 -4.53 -47.40
C VAL A 19 20.65 -3.65 -47.89
N GLU A 20 20.90 -3.08 -49.07
CA GLU A 20 19.98 -2.35 -49.92
C GLU A 20 18.90 -3.29 -50.50
N GLY A 21 17.76 -2.69 -50.84
CA GLY A 21 16.50 -3.40 -51.09
C GLY A 21 16.42 -4.23 -52.36
N THR A 22 15.33 -4.99 -52.42
CA THR A 22 14.75 -5.47 -53.68
C THR A 22 13.24 -5.34 -53.58
N THR A 23 12.71 -4.42 -54.38
CA THR A 23 11.30 -4.30 -54.75
C THR A 23 10.94 -5.40 -55.73
N LEU A 24 9.87 -6.17 -55.50
CA LEU A 24 9.10 -6.81 -56.57
C LEU A 24 7.60 -6.81 -56.21
N ASP A 25 6.84 -6.42 -57.22
CA ASP A 25 5.43 -6.05 -57.27
C ASP A 25 4.51 -7.25 -57.62
N ALA A 26 3.20 -7.01 -57.42
CA ALA A 26 2.02 -7.67 -58.01
C ALA A 26 1.54 -9.04 -57.49
N GLY A 27 0.26 -9.07 -57.06
CA GLY A 27 -0.52 -10.31 -56.94
C GLY A 27 -1.77 -10.25 -56.06
N THR A 28 -2.83 -9.62 -56.57
CA THR A 28 -4.22 -9.58 -56.07
C THR A 28 -4.75 -10.91 -55.51
N ALA A 29 -5.29 -10.91 -54.28
CA ALA A 29 -6.39 -11.81 -53.90
C ALA A 29 -7.23 -11.22 -52.76
N GLN A 30 -8.47 -10.94 -53.14
CA GLN A 30 -9.59 -10.44 -52.35
C GLN A 30 -10.09 -11.50 -51.35
N SER A 31 -10.41 -11.10 -50.12
CA SER A 31 -11.32 -11.85 -49.24
C SER A 31 -12.06 -10.87 -48.34
N THR A 32 -13.25 -10.50 -48.82
CA THR A 32 -14.35 -9.90 -48.05
C THR A 32 -14.89 -10.90 -47.03
N SER A 33 -15.07 -10.47 -45.78
CA SER A 33 -16.09 -11.00 -44.86
C SER A 33 -16.51 -9.96 -43.84
N GLU A 34 -17.81 -9.90 -43.63
CA GLU A 34 -18.64 -8.89 -42.95
C GLU A 34 -18.51 -8.80 -41.42
N ALA A 35 -18.89 -7.62 -40.94
CA ALA A 35 -19.70 -7.28 -39.75
C ALA A 35 -19.49 -7.99 -38.39
N GLY A 36 -19.21 -7.16 -37.38
CA GLY A 36 -19.57 -7.40 -35.98
C GLY A 36 -19.13 -6.25 -35.07
N PRO A 37 -20.04 -5.56 -34.34
CA PRO A 37 -19.65 -4.50 -33.42
C PRO A 37 -19.06 -5.14 -32.15
N ARG A 38 -17.76 -4.94 -31.92
CA ARG A 38 -17.14 -5.26 -30.62
C ARG A 38 -17.54 -4.21 -29.59
N ALA A 39 -18.70 -4.43 -28.98
CA ALA A 39 -18.97 -3.95 -27.63
C ALA A 39 -18.28 -4.90 -26.66
N ASP A 40 -17.12 -4.52 -26.13
CA ASP A 40 -16.57 -5.07 -24.90
C ASP A 40 -15.66 -4.03 -24.25
N GLY A 41 -16.28 -2.90 -23.87
CA GLY A 41 -15.75 -2.03 -22.84
C GLY A 41 -15.92 -2.72 -21.49
N LYS A 42 -14.99 -3.63 -21.16
CA LYS A 42 -14.87 -4.19 -19.82
C LYS A 42 -14.67 -3.01 -18.87
N PRO A 43 -15.54 -2.77 -17.87
CA PRO A 43 -15.32 -1.70 -16.92
C PRO A 43 -14.01 -2.04 -16.20
N GLY A 44 -13.02 -1.18 -16.37
CA GLY A 44 -11.76 -1.27 -15.65
C GLY A 44 -12.10 -1.34 -14.18
N ALA A 45 -12.03 -2.54 -13.60
CA ALA A 45 -11.97 -2.71 -12.16
C ALA A 45 -10.80 -1.84 -11.74
N LYS A 46 -11.09 -0.68 -11.14
CA LYS A 46 -10.08 0.22 -10.58
C LYS A 46 -9.15 -0.68 -9.78
N LYS A 47 -7.94 -0.87 -10.30
CA LYS A 47 -6.92 -1.69 -9.67
C LYS A 47 -6.80 -1.13 -8.27
N GLY A 48 -7.23 -1.91 -7.27
CA GLY A 48 -7.32 -1.41 -5.90
C GLY A 48 -5.94 -0.91 -5.52
N SER A 49 -5.81 0.40 -5.30
CA SER A 49 -4.54 1.05 -5.00
C SER A 49 -3.97 0.37 -3.76
N THR A 50 -2.97 -0.46 -3.97
CA THR A 50 -2.26 -1.08 -2.87
C THR A 50 -1.32 -0.04 -2.31
N LEU A 51 -0.98 -0.08 -1.01
CA LEU A 51 0.01 0.83 -0.39
C LEU A 51 1.27 0.99 -1.26
N GLN A 52 1.71 -0.11 -1.87
CA GLN A 52 2.87 -0.21 -2.75
C GLN A 52 2.72 0.57 -4.08
N ASP A 53 1.49 0.85 -4.52
CA ASP A 53 1.24 1.60 -5.76
C ASP A 53 1.23 3.12 -5.51
N LEU A 54 1.06 3.55 -4.26
CA LEU A 54 0.95 4.97 -3.86
C LEU A 54 2.20 5.48 -3.14
N VAL A 55 2.90 4.60 -2.43
CA VAL A 55 4.04 4.97 -1.59
C VAL A 55 5.21 4.02 -1.88
N ASP A 56 6.22 4.53 -2.57
CA ASP A 56 7.40 3.79 -2.98
C ASP A 56 8.32 3.48 -1.78
N GLU A 57 8.46 4.45 -0.85
CA GLU A 57 9.27 4.29 0.36
C GLU A 57 8.46 4.54 1.65
N PRO A 58 7.60 3.60 2.08
CA PRO A 58 6.73 3.79 3.25
C PRO A 58 7.50 4.14 4.53
N ALA A 59 8.66 3.50 4.74
CA ALA A 59 9.48 3.75 5.92
C ALA A 59 10.07 5.17 5.94
N LYS A 60 10.48 5.71 4.78
CA LYS A 60 11.04 7.06 4.67
C LYS A 60 9.96 8.10 4.95
N VAL A 61 8.79 7.96 4.31
CA VAL A 61 7.65 8.87 4.49
C VAL A 61 7.18 8.89 5.95
N MET A 62 7.08 7.73 6.61
CA MET A 62 6.73 7.66 8.03
C MET A 62 7.76 8.36 8.93
N ARG A 63 9.06 8.16 8.67
CA ARG A 63 10.13 8.80 9.44
C ARG A 63 10.07 10.32 9.31
N ILE A 64 9.87 10.83 8.10
CA ILE A 64 9.77 12.28 7.85
C ILE A 64 8.50 12.84 8.49
N GLY A 65 7.36 12.19 8.34
CA GLY A 65 6.12 12.60 9.00
C GLY A 65 6.27 12.72 10.53
N THR A 66 6.98 11.77 11.15
CA THR A 66 7.33 11.78 12.59
C THR A 66 8.12 12.98 12.99
N MET A 67 9.18 13.26 12.23
CA MET A 67 10.01 14.44 12.44
C MET A 67 9.18 15.72 12.34
N ILE A 68 8.35 15.87 11.30
CA ILE A 68 7.51 17.07 11.12
C ILE A 68 6.53 17.23 12.29
N ARG A 69 5.88 16.15 12.76
CA ARG A 69 4.98 16.23 13.93
C ARG A 69 5.71 16.67 15.19
N GLN A 70 6.90 16.12 15.45
CA GLN A 70 7.68 16.51 16.63
C GLN A 70 8.06 17.99 16.57
N LEU A 71 8.51 18.47 15.40
CA LEU A 71 8.80 19.88 15.18
C LEU A 71 7.57 20.78 15.38
N LEU A 72 6.40 20.33 14.91
CA LEU A 72 5.13 21.05 15.11
C LEU A 72 4.80 21.19 16.60
N GLU A 73 5.04 20.14 17.39
CA GLU A 73 4.80 20.18 18.83
C GLU A 73 5.79 21.13 19.54
N GLU A 74 7.05 21.16 19.11
CA GLU A 74 8.03 22.13 19.63
C GLU A 74 7.62 23.59 19.36
N VAL A 75 7.10 23.90 18.17
CA VAL A 75 6.63 25.26 17.83
C VAL A 75 5.36 25.64 18.61
N LYS A 76 4.60 24.65 19.08
CA LYS A 76 3.43 24.87 19.95
C LYS A 76 3.83 25.04 21.42
N SER A 77 4.95 24.44 21.84
CA SER A 77 5.36 24.42 23.24
C SER A 77 6.01 25.73 23.69
N ALA A 78 6.76 26.41 22.80
CA ALA A 78 7.44 27.66 23.11
C ALA A 78 7.59 28.59 21.89
N PRO A 79 7.66 29.92 22.09
CA PRO A 79 7.96 30.87 21.01
C PRO A 79 9.37 30.66 20.44
N LEU A 80 9.53 30.80 19.13
CA LEU A 80 10.82 30.70 18.47
C LEU A 80 11.46 32.06 18.20
N ASP A 81 12.79 32.10 18.20
CA ASP A 81 13.53 33.26 17.71
C ASP A 81 13.62 33.26 16.17
N GLU A 82 14.07 34.38 15.60
CA GLU A 82 14.21 34.57 14.15
C GLU A 82 15.08 33.48 13.50
N ALA A 83 16.19 33.10 14.14
CA ALA A 83 17.12 32.12 13.62
C ALA A 83 16.53 30.70 13.59
N ALA A 84 15.80 30.32 14.64
CA ALA A 84 15.10 29.05 14.71
C ALA A 84 13.97 28.97 13.68
N ARG A 85 13.20 30.06 13.50
CA ARG A 85 12.16 30.13 12.45
C ARG A 85 12.74 29.96 11.05
N GLY A 86 13.84 30.64 10.73
CA GLY A 86 14.53 30.49 9.44
C GLY A 86 15.04 29.07 9.20
N ARG A 87 15.63 28.44 10.23
CA ARG A 87 16.04 27.03 10.17
C ARG A 87 14.85 26.10 9.94
N LEU A 88 13.73 26.36 10.61
CA LEU A 88 12.55 25.52 10.52
C LEU A 88 11.87 25.60 9.15
N ALA A 89 11.85 26.79 8.54
CA ALA A 89 11.40 26.98 7.16
C ALA A 89 12.24 26.14 6.18
N ALA A 90 13.57 26.18 6.29
CA ALA A 90 14.46 25.36 5.46
C ALA A 90 14.26 23.85 5.69
N ILE A 91 14.01 23.42 6.93
CA ILE A 91 13.68 22.03 7.25
C ILE A 91 12.36 21.63 6.60
N HIS A 92 11.34 22.50 6.63
CA HIS A 92 10.05 22.25 5.99
C HIS A 92 10.19 22.01 4.49
N GLU A 93 10.86 22.91 3.77
CA GLU A 93 11.10 22.76 2.33
C GLU A 93 11.89 21.51 1.97
N ARG A 94 12.94 21.19 2.74
CA ARG A 94 13.70 19.95 2.55
C ARG A 94 12.83 18.72 2.83
N SER A 95 11.95 18.78 3.82
CA SER A 95 11.06 17.67 4.16
C SER A 95 10.07 17.38 3.05
N ILE A 96 9.55 18.41 2.37
CA ILE A 96 8.69 18.22 1.19
C ILE A 96 9.42 17.46 0.10
N LYS A 97 10.63 17.89 -0.29
CA LYS A 97 11.45 17.20 -1.30
C LYS A 97 11.74 15.74 -0.94
N GLU A 98 12.07 15.49 0.33
CA GLU A 98 12.32 14.13 0.82
C GLU A 98 11.05 13.25 0.83
N LEU A 99 9.87 13.86 1.00
CA LEU A 99 8.59 13.17 0.86
C LEU A 99 8.30 12.86 -0.61
N GLU A 100 8.53 13.81 -1.52
CA GLU A 100 8.32 13.62 -2.96
C GLU A 100 9.12 12.41 -3.49
N GLU A 101 10.37 12.25 -3.05
CA GLU A 101 11.21 11.10 -3.39
C GLU A 101 10.64 9.75 -2.93
N GLY A 102 9.73 9.73 -1.95
CA GLY A 102 9.13 8.51 -1.40
C GLY A 102 7.68 8.26 -1.82
N LEU A 103 7.10 9.14 -2.65
CA LEU A 103 5.70 9.12 -3.06
C LEU A 103 5.56 8.84 -4.56
N ALA A 104 4.46 8.18 -4.94
CA ALA A 104 4.13 7.99 -6.34
C ALA A 104 3.86 9.35 -7.03
N PRO A 105 4.09 9.46 -8.36
CA PRO A 105 3.96 10.73 -9.10
C PRO A 105 2.62 11.44 -8.91
N GLU A 106 1.51 10.70 -8.83
CA GLU A 106 0.18 11.28 -8.60
C GLU A 106 0.04 11.97 -7.24
N LEU A 107 0.72 11.48 -6.20
CA LEU A 107 0.73 12.10 -4.88
C LEU A 107 1.74 13.24 -4.79
N VAL A 108 2.82 13.19 -5.59
CA VAL A 108 3.75 14.32 -5.75
C VAL A 108 3.00 15.51 -6.35
N GLU A 109 2.29 15.31 -7.45
CA GLU A 109 1.47 16.36 -8.08
C GLU A 109 0.40 16.92 -7.12
N GLU A 110 -0.19 16.06 -6.30
CA GLU A 110 -1.14 16.50 -5.27
C GLU A 110 -0.45 17.34 -4.18
N LEU A 111 0.70 16.88 -3.67
CA LEU A 111 1.48 17.55 -2.65
C LEU A 111 1.93 18.93 -3.12
N GLU A 112 2.52 19.03 -4.30
CA GLU A 112 2.97 20.30 -4.91
C GLU A 112 1.81 21.29 -5.06
N ARG A 113 0.62 20.82 -5.45
CA ARG A 113 -0.57 21.66 -5.62
C ARG A 113 -1.08 22.24 -4.31
N ILE A 114 -0.95 21.52 -3.20
CA ILE A 114 -1.45 21.97 -1.89
C ILE A 114 -0.37 22.69 -1.07
N SER A 115 0.91 22.41 -1.31
CA SER A 115 2.02 23.03 -0.61
C SER A 115 2.29 24.42 -1.16
N LEU A 116 2.26 25.44 -0.31
CA LEU A 116 2.64 26.79 -0.67
C LEU A 116 4.04 27.10 -0.10
N PRO A 117 5.06 27.38 -0.93
CA PRO A 117 6.39 27.75 -0.46
C PRO A 117 6.38 29.05 0.37
N PHE A 118 7.34 29.16 1.29
CA PHE A 118 7.54 30.41 2.04
C PHE A 118 8.18 31.49 1.15
N PRO A 119 7.92 32.78 1.43
CA PRO A 119 8.54 33.88 0.67
C PRO A 119 10.05 33.95 0.93
N GLU A 120 10.87 34.01 -0.13
CA GLU A 120 12.34 34.03 -0.04
C GLU A 120 12.91 35.25 0.71
N ASN A 121 12.14 36.34 0.79
CA ASN A 121 12.60 37.63 1.31
C ASN A 121 12.18 37.91 2.77
N ALA A 122 11.53 36.95 3.44
CA ALA A 122 11.06 37.14 4.80
C ALA A 122 11.03 35.82 5.57
N THR A 123 11.48 35.86 6.83
CA THR A 123 11.34 34.71 7.72
C THR A 123 9.87 34.54 8.12
N PRO A 124 9.27 33.36 7.90
CA PRO A 124 7.88 33.11 8.27
C PRO A 124 7.71 33.20 9.78
N SER A 125 6.55 33.66 10.23
CA SER A 125 6.13 33.73 11.63
C SER A 125 5.89 32.33 12.23
N ASP A 126 5.88 32.24 13.58
CA ASP A 126 5.52 30.99 14.28
C ASP A 126 4.15 30.45 13.82
N ALA A 127 3.19 31.35 13.56
CA ALA A 127 1.86 30.96 13.11
C ALA A 127 1.90 30.32 11.72
N GLU A 128 2.63 30.91 10.78
CA GLU A 128 2.80 30.35 9.42
C GLU A 128 3.49 28.99 9.46
N LEU A 129 4.54 28.85 10.27
CA LEU A 129 5.25 27.58 10.47
C LEU A 129 4.32 26.49 11.03
N ARG A 130 3.50 26.82 12.04
CA ARG A 130 2.52 25.86 12.60
C ARG A 130 1.48 25.42 11.56
N ILE A 131 0.96 26.34 10.77
CA ILE A 131 -0.04 26.02 9.74
C ILE A 131 0.57 25.12 8.66
N ALA A 132 1.74 25.47 8.14
CA ALA A 132 2.42 24.70 7.10
C ALA A 132 2.77 23.28 7.56
N GLN A 133 3.27 23.13 8.79
CA GLN A 133 3.57 21.81 9.35
C GLN A 133 2.31 21.00 9.67
N ALA A 134 1.27 21.64 10.24
CA ALA A 134 0.00 20.97 10.52
C ALA A 134 -0.69 20.47 9.24
N GLN A 135 -0.58 21.21 8.14
CA GLN A 135 -1.06 20.80 6.83
C GLN A 135 -0.39 19.50 6.38
N LEU A 136 0.95 19.43 6.42
CA LEU A 136 1.69 18.22 6.05
C LEU A 136 1.35 17.04 6.96
N VAL A 137 1.28 17.25 8.28
CA VAL A 137 0.93 16.18 9.23
C VAL A 137 -0.48 15.65 8.94
N GLY A 138 -1.47 16.54 8.79
CA GLY A 138 -2.85 16.13 8.52
C GLY A 138 -3.03 15.44 7.18
N TRP A 139 -2.34 15.92 6.13
CA TRP A 139 -2.36 15.28 4.82
C TRP A 139 -1.74 13.87 4.88
N LEU A 140 -0.58 13.72 5.52
CA LEU A 140 0.07 12.41 5.70
C LEU A 140 -0.80 11.45 6.52
N GLU A 141 -1.44 11.92 7.59
CA GLU A 141 -2.41 11.12 8.36
C GLU A 141 -3.57 10.64 7.48
N GLY A 142 -4.14 11.54 6.68
CA GLY A 142 -5.21 11.22 5.74
C GLY A 142 -4.80 10.18 4.70
N LEU A 143 -3.59 10.33 4.13
CA LEU A 143 -3.01 9.38 3.17
C LEU A 143 -2.91 7.98 3.77
N PHE A 144 -2.23 7.84 4.91
CA PHE A 144 -2.05 6.53 5.53
C PHE A 144 -3.37 5.92 6.01
N HIS A 145 -4.30 6.73 6.53
CA HIS A 145 -5.62 6.26 6.93
C HIS A 145 -6.46 5.79 5.73
N GLY A 146 -6.42 6.52 4.61
CA GLY A 146 -7.11 6.14 3.38
C GLY A 146 -6.63 4.80 2.83
N ILE A 147 -5.30 4.59 2.84
CA ILE A 147 -4.69 3.32 2.39
C ILE A 147 -5.08 2.16 3.31
N GLN A 148 -5.04 2.35 4.64
CA GLN A 148 -5.44 1.30 5.59
C GLN A 148 -6.92 0.93 5.42
N THR A 149 -7.79 1.92 5.25
CA THR A 149 -9.22 1.71 5.00
C THR A 149 -9.44 0.94 3.70
N ALA A 150 -8.71 1.28 2.63
CA ALA A 150 -8.79 0.55 1.35
C ALA A 150 -8.35 -0.91 1.50
N ILE A 151 -7.24 -1.18 2.22
CA ILE A 151 -6.75 -2.55 2.46
C ILE A 151 -7.75 -3.35 3.30
N ALA A 152 -8.28 -2.77 4.37
CA ALA A 152 -9.28 -3.42 5.22
C ALA A 152 -10.55 -3.78 4.43
N ALA A 153 -11.02 -2.87 3.58
CA ALA A 153 -12.16 -3.11 2.69
C ALA A 153 -11.87 -4.26 1.70
N GLN A 154 -10.66 -4.31 1.12
CA GLN A 154 -10.25 -5.40 0.24
C GLN A 154 -10.20 -6.75 0.98
N GLN A 155 -9.71 -6.78 2.22
CA GLN A 155 -9.66 -8.00 3.04
C GLN A 155 -11.06 -8.51 3.35
N ALA A 156 -11.96 -7.64 3.81
CA ALA A 156 -13.35 -7.98 4.07
C ALA A 156 -14.05 -8.54 2.81
N ALA A 157 -13.87 -7.89 1.65
CA ALA A 157 -14.44 -8.36 0.39
C ALA A 157 -13.92 -9.77 0.00
N ARG A 158 -12.63 -10.06 0.24
CA ARG A 158 -12.05 -11.39 0.02
C ARG A 158 -12.63 -12.43 0.98
N GLU A 159 -12.77 -12.10 2.25
CA GLU A 159 -13.37 -12.98 3.26
C GLU A 159 -14.83 -13.32 2.91
N HIS A 160 -15.62 -12.31 2.50
CA HIS A 160 -16.99 -12.52 2.02
C HIS A 160 -17.05 -13.41 0.76
N ALA A 161 -16.13 -13.24 -0.18
CA ALA A 161 -16.05 -14.10 -1.36
C ALA A 161 -15.73 -15.56 -1.00
N VAL A 162 -14.79 -15.77 -0.08
CA VAL A 162 -14.44 -17.11 0.42
C VAL A 162 -15.61 -17.75 1.17
N ALA A 163 -16.30 -17.01 2.03
CA ALA A 163 -17.47 -17.50 2.76
C ALA A 163 -18.60 -17.93 1.79
N GLN A 164 -18.85 -17.17 0.73
CA GLN A 164 -19.83 -17.55 -0.31
C GLN A 164 -19.44 -18.83 -1.03
N LEU A 165 -18.17 -19.03 -1.35
CA LEU A 165 -17.70 -20.26 -1.99
C LEU A 165 -17.80 -21.48 -1.06
N GLN A 166 -17.57 -21.30 0.24
CA GLN A 166 -17.75 -22.37 1.22
C GLN A 166 -19.22 -22.78 1.36
N LEU A 167 -20.15 -21.82 1.39
CA LEU A 167 -21.59 -22.10 1.41
C LEU A 167 -22.05 -22.88 0.16
N ARG A 168 -21.43 -22.65 -1.00
CA ARG A 168 -21.71 -23.40 -2.24
C ARG A 168 -21.07 -24.79 -2.28
N GLN A 169 -20.07 -25.05 -1.44
CA GLN A 169 -19.36 -26.33 -1.36
C GLN A 169 -19.82 -27.22 -0.19
N LEU A 170 -20.76 -26.75 0.64
CA LEU A 170 -21.44 -27.61 1.59
C LEU A 170 -22.25 -28.67 0.81
N PRO A 171 -22.06 -29.98 1.07
CA PRO A 171 -22.78 -31.04 0.38
C PRO A 171 -24.30 -30.81 0.47
N PRO A 172 -25.07 -30.98 -0.62
CA PRO A 172 -26.52 -30.99 -0.53
C PRO A 172 -26.93 -32.13 0.40
N GLY A 173 -27.32 -31.82 1.65
CA GLY A 173 -27.76 -32.84 2.61
C GLY A 173 -27.46 -32.59 4.09
N THR A 174 -26.62 -31.64 4.49
CA THR A 174 -26.51 -31.32 5.93
C THR A 174 -27.65 -30.40 6.35
N MET A 175 -28.78 -31.03 6.69
CA MET A 175 -29.85 -30.44 7.48
C MET A 175 -29.27 -29.94 8.83
N ILE A 176 -29.24 -28.62 9.04
CA ILE A 176 -29.24 -28.07 10.40
C ILE A 176 -30.61 -28.47 10.98
N ALA A 177 -30.61 -29.43 11.89
CA ALA A 177 -31.75 -30.27 12.26
C ALA A 177 -33.12 -29.54 12.39
N PRO A 178 -34.15 -29.95 11.62
CA PRO A 178 -35.54 -29.75 11.99
C PRO A 178 -35.94 -30.90 12.93
N GLY A 179 -36.00 -30.61 14.23
CA GLY A 179 -36.27 -31.59 15.29
C GLY A 179 -37.68 -31.52 15.90
N VAL A 180 -38.72 -31.13 15.14
CA VAL A 180 -40.12 -31.16 15.60
C VAL A 180 -40.85 -32.37 15.01
N VAL A 181 -40.99 -33.38 15.87
CA VAL A 181 -42.05 -34.41 16.06
C VAL A 181 -42.44 -35.30 14.86
N ILE A 182 -42.36 -36.62 15.05
CA ILE A 182 -43.51 -37.55 15.21
C ILE A 182 -42.95 -38.99 15.29
N GLY A 183 -43.09 -39.60 16.47
CA GLY A 183 -42.83 -41.02 16.71
C GLY A 183 -43.51 -41.40 18.03
N ARG A 184 -44.51 -42.27 17.94
CA ARG A 184 -45.41 -42.67 19.01
C ARG A 184 -44.66 -43.51 20.06
N THR A 185 -44.94 -43.25 21.34
CA THR A 185 -44.73 -44.09 22.53
C THR A 185 -43.39 -44.01 23.31
N VAL A 186 -43.57 -43.78 24.62
CA VAL A 186 -42.73 -43.95 25.83
C VAL A 186 -41.61 -42.93 26.16
N SER A 187 -41.68 -42.50 27.43
CA SER A 187 -40.92 -41.53 28.22
C SER A 187 -39.38 -41.71 28.27
N PRO A 188 -38.63 -40.71 28.76
CA PRO A 188 -37.22 -40.53 28.47
C PRO A 188 -36.33 -41.41 29.36
N SER A 189 -35.38 -42.11 28.74
CA SER A 189 -34.23 -42.65 29.45
C SER A 189 -33.02 -41.79 29.13
N VAL A 190 -32.52 -41.08 30.14
CA VAL A 190 -31.25 -40.34 30.10
C VAL A 190 -30.10 -41.34 30.18
N PRO A 191 -29.23 -41.47 29.17
CA PRO A 191 -27.99 -42.18 29.35
C PRO A 191 -26.99 -41.29 30.11
N THR A 192 -26.66 -41.69 31.34
CA THR A 192 -25.53 -41.16 32.10
C THR A 192 -24.23 -41.51 31.37
N PHE A 193 -23.51 -40.49 30.88
CA PHE A 193 -22.13 -40.63 30.42
C PHE A 193 -21.15 -40.13 31.50
N PRO A 194 -20.07 -40.87 31.80
CA PRO A 194 -19.03 -40.40 32.71
C PRO A 194 -18.21 -39.28 32.06
N ALA A 195 -17.98 -38.20 32.80
CA ALA A 195 -17.18 -37.06 32.40
C ALA A 195 -15.72 -37.47 32.14
N LYS A 196 -15.34 -37.60 30.86
CA LYS A 196 -13.95 -37.79 30.45
C LYS A 196 -13.25 -36.43 30.41
N LYS A 197 -12.15 -36.30 31.15
CA LYS A 197 -11.28 -35.12 31.26
C LYS A 197 -11.04 -34.49 29.88
N ARG A 198 -11.45 -33.22 29.71
CA ARG A 198 -11.06 -32.40 28.55
C ARG A 198 -9.55 -32.20 28.61
N ASN A 199 -8.86 -32.72 27.60
CA ASN A 199 -7.46 -32.42 27.34
C ASN A 199 -7.30 -30.90 27.16
N GLN A 200 -6.57 -30.26 28.08
CA GLN A 200 -6.11 -28.87 27.97
C GLN A 200 -5.04 -28.65 26.87
N ALA A 201 -4.83 -29.61 25.97
CA ALA A 201 -3.76 -29.56 24.97
C ALA A 201 -4.10 -28.78 23.69
N ASN A 202 -5.38 -28.46 23.43
CA ASN A 202 -5.77 -27.74 22.20
C ASN A 202 -6.09 -26.25 22.39
N LEU A 203 -5.90 -25.70 23.60
CA LEU A 203 -6.12 -24.26 23.86
C LEU A 203 -4.83 -23.41 23.77
N LEU A 204 -3.67 -24.04 23.66
CA LEU A 204 -2.37 -23.37 23.48
C LEU A 204 -1.97 -23.28 22.00
N GLU A 205 -2.34 -24.26 21.17
CA GLU A 205 -2.13 -24.22 19.72
C GLU A 205 -2.98 -23.15 19.00
N LEU A 206 -4.15 -22.80 19.57
CA LEU A 206 -5.00 -21.74 19.00
C LEU A 206 -4.59 -20.31 19.44
N LYS A 207 -3.67 -20.18 20.40
CA LYS A 207 -3.14 -18.88 20.85
C LYS A 207 -1.76 -18.54 20.28
N ILE A 208 -1.06 -19.50 19.68
CA ILE A 208 0.24 -19.26 19.05
C ILE A 208 0.07 -18.88 17.57
N ARG A 209 -1.05 -19.28 16.94
CA ARG A 209 -1.32 -19.05 15.52
C ARG A 209 -1.98 -17.70 15.19
N THR A 210 -2.31 -16.89 16.20
CA THR A 210 -2.72 -15.47 16.06
C THR A 210 -1.56 -14.48 16.25
N THR A 211 -0.32 -14.96 16.40
CA THR A 211 0.86 -14.10 16.66
C THR A 211 1.87 -14.09 15.52
N VAL A 212 1.53 -14.64 14.35
CA VAL A 212 2.42 -14.54 13.18
C VAL A 212 1.67 -13.92 12.02
N ARG A 213 2.11 -12.70 11.69
CA ARG A 213 1.74 -11.86 10.54
C ARG A 213 0.71 -10.74 10.76
N ALA A 214 0.80 -10.06 11.91
CA ALA A 214 0.54 -8.61 11.96
C ALA A 214 1.88 -7.91 11.72
N SER A 215 1.98 -7.26 10.56
CA SER A 215 3.18 -6.64 10.01
C SER A 215 3.77 -5.62 10.99
N THR A 216 5.09 -5.60 11.12
CA THR A 216 5.87 -4.63 11.91
C THR A 216 5.39 -3.18 11.75
N SER A 217 4.78 -2.83 10.62
CA SER A 217 4.17 -1.53 10.32
C SER A 217 3.01 -1.12 11.25
N GLU A 218 2.18 -2.05 11.74
CA GLU A 218 1.01 -1.72 12.57
C GLU A 218 1.38 -1.33 14.00
N ARG A 219 2.43 -1.95 14.54
CA ARG A 219 2.97 -1.59 15.87
C ARG A 219 3.62 -0.21 15.85
N TRP A 220 4.31 0.15 14.77
CA TRP A 220 4.86 1.50 14.63
C TRP A 220 3.76 2.54 14.48
N PHE A 221 2.70 2.28 13.72
CA PHE A 221 1.60 3.23 13.52
C PHE A 221 0.89 3.61 14.83
N GLY A 222 0.61 2.63 15.70
CA GLY A 222 0.00 2.90 17.01
C GLY A 222 0.91 3.64 18.00
N ILE A 223 2.24 3.47 17.88
CA ILE A 223 3.24 4.14 18.73
C ILE A 223 3.53 5.57 18.22
N LEU A 224 3.54 5.78 16.91
CA LEU A 224 3.76 7.08 16.29
C LEU A 224 2.48 7.93 16.38
N TRP A 225 1.36 7.47 15.81
CA TRP A 225 0.17 8.28 15.48
C TRP A 225 -1.03 8.09 16.40
N GLY A 226 -0.80 7.60 17.62
CA GLY A 226 -1.76 7.74 18.71
C GLY A 226 -3.08 7.01 18.50
N ARG A 227 -3.10 5.69 18.74
CA ARG A 227 -4.32 5.05 19.24
C ARG A 227 -4.29 5.14 20.76
N PRO A 228 -5.26 5.80 21.45
CA PRO A 228 -5.33 5.69 22.90
C PRO A 228 -5.54 4.22 23.24
N ALA A 229 -4.60 3.66 24.00
CA ALA A 229 -4.75 2.36 24.61
C ALA A 229 -5.80 2.47 25.73
N GLY A 230 -7.09 2.31 25.39
CA GLY A 230 -8.15 2.29 26.39
C GLY A 230 -9.51 2.71 25.87
N ALA A 231 -10.23 1.76 25.27
CA ALA A 231 -11.69 1.76 25.20
C ALA A 231 -12.18 0.32 24.91
N GLU A 232 -11.79 -0.61 25.79
CA GLU A 232 -12.66 -1.76 26.07
C GLU A 232 -13.19 -1.55 27.48
N GLY A 233 -14.50 -1.31 27.56
CA GLY A 233 -15.31 -1.22 28.77
C GLY A 233 -16.69 -1.73 28.43
#